data_AF-A0A257VIV5-F1
#
_entry.id   AF-A0A257VIV5-F1
#
_cell.length_a   1.000
_cell.length_b   1.000
_cell.length_c   1.000
_cell.angle_alpha   90.00
_cell.angle_beta   90.00
_cell.angle_gamma   90.00
#
_symmetry.space_group_name_H-M   'P 1'
#
loop_
_entity.id
_entity.type
_entity.pdbx_description
1 polymer ?
#
loop_
_entity_poly.entity_id
_entity_poly.type
_entity_poly.pdbx_seq_one_letter_code
_entity_poly.pdbx_strand_id
1 'polypeptide(L)'
;MTSICAALLDGPSPLAAMLANVAPLGTPTDQHVSPDGISLGFAQPAGGRNSGLFSDAASGWTWVGNARLDYRDELLLALHLPATISDAALAFQAFLRLELQSLTRLHGDWQFAAWNHRTR
;
A
#
# COMPACT_ATOMS: atom_id res chain seq x y z
N MET A 1 13.43 2.17 -8.88
CA MET A 1 13.25 2.31 -7.42
C MET A 1 11.77 2.60 -7.18
N THR A 2 11.12 1.90 -6.26
CA THR A 2 9.74 2.21 -5.88
C THR A 2 9.76 3.14 -4.68
N SER A 3 9.03 4.25 -4.77
CA SER A 3 8.90 5.24 -3.70
C SER A 3 7.48 5.22 -3.17
N ILE A 4 7.30 5.14 -1.86
CA ILE A 4 6.00 5.30 -1.20
C ILE A 4 5.98 6.67 -0.54
N CYS A 5 4.87 7.38 -0.69
CA CYS A 5 4.62 8.63 0.00
C CYS A 5 3.28 8.58 0.73
N ALA A 6 3.29 9.04 1.98
CA ALA A 6 2.08 9.27 2.75
C ALA A 6 2.17 10.66 3.36
N ALA A 7 1.06 11.39 3.33
CA ALA A 7 0.93 12.71 3.92
C ALA A 7 -0.37 12.77 4.73
N LEU A 8 -0.26 13.25 5.97
CA LEU A 8 -1.36 13.55 6.89
C LEU A 8 -1.36 15.07 7.07
N LEU A 9 -2.35 15.78 6.54
CA LEU A 9 -2.34 17.24 6.50
C LEU A 9 -3.73 17.85 6.62
N ASP A 10 -3.83 18.94 7.38
CA ASP A 10 -5.04 19.79 7.47
C ASP A 10 -5.11 20.79 6.30
N GLY A 11 -5.08 20.30 5.05
CA GLY A 11 -5.03 21.18 3.87
C GLY A 11 -4.95 20.45 2.53
N PRO A 12 -4.75 21.19 1.41
CA PRO A 12 -4.61 20.60 0.08
C PRO A 12 -3.41 19.65 0.04
N SER A 13 -3.62 18.49 -0.58
CA SER A 13 -2.60 17.44 -0.64
C SER A 13 -1.36 17.85 -1.46
N PRO A 14 -0.14 17.85 -0.88
CA PRO A 14 1.10 18.04 -1.60
C PRO A 14 1.59 16.73 -2.23
N LEU A 15 0.83 15.64 -2.12
CA LEU A 15 1.26 14.30 -2.49
C LEU A 15 1.73 14.22 -3.95
N ALA A 16 1.02 14.88 -4.87
CA ALA A 16 1.43 14.95 -6.27
C ALA A 16 2.81 15.60 -6.46
N ALA A 17 3.08 16.71 -5.76
CA ALA A 17 4.37 17.39 -5.81
C ALA A 17 5.48 16.57 -5.11
N MET A 18 5.15 15.87 -4.01
CA MET A 18 6.09 14.97 -3.35
C MET A 18 6.48 13.82 -4.27
N LEU A 19 5.50 13.13 -4.87
CA LEU A 19 5.72 12.03 -5.80
C LEU A 19 6.56 12.46 -7.00
N ALA A 20 6.31 13.65 -7.56
CA ALA A 20 7.10 14.21 -8.66
C ALA A 20 8.57 14.51 -8.28
N ASN A 21 8.85 14.78 -7.00
CA ASN A 21 10.21 15.02 -6.51
C ASN A 21 10.96 13.73 -6.16
N VAL A 22 10.26 12.69 -5.68
CA VAL A 22 10.89 11.42 -5.26
C VAL A 22 10.96 10.37 -6.36
N ALA A 23 10.31 10.62 -7.51
CA ALA A 23 10.26 9.70 -8.63
C ALA A 23 10.72 10.36 -9.94
N PRO A 24 11.43 9.65 -10.82
CA PRO A 24 11.77 10.17 -12.14
C PRO A 24 10.54 10.60 -12.95
N LEU A 25 10.70 11.59 -13.83
CA LEU A 25 9.64 12.00 -14.75
C LEU A 25 9.13 10.81 -15.58
N GLY A 26 7.80 10.71 -15.73
CA GLY A 26 7.15 9.62 -16.45
C GLY A 26 7.01 8.32 -15.64
N THR A 27 7.39 8.31 -14.36
CA THR A 27 7.15 7.17 -13.47
C THR A 27 5.65 7.02 -13.19
N PRO A 28 5.03 5.85 -13.47
CA PRO A 28 3.67 5.57 -13.07
C PRO A 28 3.44 5.82 -11.57
N THR A 29 2.34 6.53 -11.27
CA THR A 29 1.93 6.86 -9.91
C THR A 29 0.47 6.53 -9.72
N ASP A 30 0.09 6.24 -8.48
CA ASP A 30 -1.30 6.18 -8.06
C ASP A 30 -1.43 6.85 -6.69
N GLN A 31 -2.60 7.41 -6.41
CA GLN A 31 -2.85 8.16 -5.18
C GLN A 31 -4.31 8.09 -4.74
N HIS A 32 -4.48 8.15 -3.44
CA HIS A 32 -5.75 8.34 -2.76
C HIS A 32 -5.67 9.61 -1.94
N VAL A 33 -6.63 10.50 -2.13
CA VAL A 33 -6.80 11.72 -1.33
C VAL A 33 -8.17 11.63 -0.67
N SER A 34 -8.16 11.52 0.65
CA SER A 34 -9.35 11.50 1.48
C SER A 34 -9.83 12.93 1.77
N PRO A 35 -11.16 13.16 1.86
CA PRO A 35 -11.72 14.42 2.36
C PRO A 35 -11.22 14.80 3.76
N ASP A 36 -10.76 13.81 4.53
CA ASP A 36 -10.29 13.94 5.90
C ASP A 36 -8.84 14.46 6.02
N GLY A 37 -8.24 14.93 4.93
CA GLY A 37 -6.87 15.46 4.93
C GLY A 37 -5.77 14.40 4.81
N ILE A 38 -6.14 13.14 4.56
CA ILE A 38 -5.18 12.05 4.38
C ILE A 38 -4.90 11.84 2.92
N SER A 39 -3.63 11.74 2.56
CA SER A 39 -3.21 11.38 1.21
C SER A 39 -2.17 10.27 1.23
N LEU A 40 -2.46 9.20 0.50
CA LEU A 40 -1.59 8.03 0.36
C LEU A 40 -1.26 7.84 -1.12
N GLY A 41 -0.02 7.55 -1.47
CA GLY A 41 0.35 7.32 -2.85
C GLY A 41 1.69 6.63 -3.02
N PHE A 42 1.93 6.17 -4.24
CA PHE A 42 3.19 5.55 -4.61
C PHE A 42 3.61 5.97 -6.01
N ALA A 43 4.91 5.85 -6.25
CA ALA A 43 5.51 5.92 -7.57
C ALA A 43 6.31 4.64 -7.81
N GLN A 44 6.11 4.00 -8.96
CA GLN A 44 6.86 2.81 -9.32
C GLN A 44 7.28 2.84 -10.79
N PRO A 45 8.43 2.22 -11.15
CA PRO A 45 8.83 2.08 -12.55
C PRO A 45 7.75 1.37 -13.39
N ALA A 46 7.68 1.69 -14.68
CA ALA A 46 6.80 0.99 -15.61
C ALA A 46 7.05 -0.52 -15.57
N GLY A 47 5.97 -1.31 -15.46
CA GLY A 47 6.04 -2.76 -15.31
C GLY A 47 6.26 -3.27 -13.88
N GLY A 48 6.43 -2.38 -12.89
CA GLY A 48 6.43 -2.74 -11.48
C GLY A 48 5.09 -3.39 -11.07
N ARG A 49 5.15 -4.55 -10.42
CA ARG A 49 3.97 -5.30 -9.95
C ARG A 49 3.87 -5.40 -8.43
N ASN A 50 4.90 -4.93 -7.74
CA ASN A 50 5.06 -5.16 -6.31
C ASN A 50 4.48 -4.03 -5.47
N SER A 51 4.00 -2.95 -6.08
CA SER A 51 3.40 -1.82 -5.38
C SER A 51 1.92 -1.72 -5.70
N GLY A 52 1.15 -1.16 -4.77
CA GLY A 52 -0.25 -0.89 -5.00
C GLY A 52 -0.87 -0.01 -3.93
N LEU A 53 -2.04 0.53 -4.28
CA LEU A 53 -2.93 1.24 -3.39
C LEU A 53 -4.24 0.45 -3.35
N PHE A 54 -4.67 0.07 -2.14
CA PHE A 54 -5.84 -0.75 -1.92
C PHE A 54 -6.72 -0.10 -0.86
N SER A 55 -8.04 -0.21 -1.04
CA SER A 55 -9.02 0.27 -0.08
C SER A 55 -10.03 -0.83 0.17
N ASP A 56 -10.36 -1.07 1.43
CA ASP A 56 -11.48 -1.93 1.82
C ASP A 56 -12.52 -1.12 2.58
N ALA A 57 -13.67 -0.90 1.94
CA ALA A 57 -14.77 -0.15 2.53
C ALA A 57 -15.35 -0.86 3.76
N ALA A 58 -15.25 -2.19 3.86
CA ALA A 58 -15.86 -2.97 4.93
C ALA A 58 -15.10 -2.85 6.25
N SER A 59 -13.76 -2.78 6.23
CA SER A 59 -12.92 -2.51 7.41
C SER A 59 -12.62 -1.03 7.62
N GLY A 60 -12.67 -0.24 6.55
CA GLY A 60 -12.33 1.18 6.53
C GLY A 60 -10.85 1.50 6.31
N TRP A 61 -10.03 0.48 6.06
CA TRP A 61 -8.61 0.63 5.78
C TRP A 61 -8.34 1.04 4.33
N THR A 62 -7.54 2.07 4.16
CA THR A 62 -6.80 2.39 2.94
C THR A 62 -5.32 2.10 3.18
N TRP A 63 -4.68 1.41 2.25
CA TRP A 63 -3.31 0.94 2.36
C TRP A 63 -2.56 1.24 1.07
N VAL A 64 -1.34 1.75 1.19
CA VAL A 64 -0.39 1.88 0.07
C VAL A 64 0.91 1.21 0.45
N GLY A 65 1.47 0.42 -0.45
CA GLY A 65 2.69 -0.30 -0.11
C GLY A 65 3.37 -0.98 -1.26
N ASN A 66 4.58 -1.44 -0.98
CA ASN A 66 5.42 -2.24 -1.86
C ASN A 66 5.86 -3.46 -1.06
N ALA A 67 5.71 -4.66 -1.62
CA ALA A 67 6.08 -5.89 -0.95
C ALA A 67 6.68 -6.90 -1.92
N ARG A 68 7.72 -7.60 -1.43
CA ARG A 68 8.17 -8.91 -1.90
C ARG A 68 8.10 -9.87 -0.73
N LEU A 69 7.28 -10.91 -0.83
CA LEU A 69 7.04 -11.86 0.26
C LEU A 69 7.78 -13.17 -0.02
N ASP A 70 8.58 -13.63 0.93
CA ASP A 70 9.45 -14.80 0.71
C ASP A 70 8.71 -16.15 0.78
N TYR A 71 7.54 -16.18 1.43
CA TYR A 71 6.71 -17.38 1.69
C TYR A 71 5.29 -17.17 1.13
N ARG A 72 5.25 -16.59 -0.07
CA ARG A 72 4.02 -16.18 -0.76
C ARG A 72 3.02 -17.33 -0.88
N ASP A 73 3.45 -18.52 -1.25
CA ASP A 73 2.57 -19.65 -1.55
C ASP A 73 1.86 -20.16 -0.29
N GLU A 74 2.57 -20.24 0.84
CA GLU A 74 1.99 -20.60 2.13
C GLU A 74 0.95 -19.56 2.58
N LEU A 75 1.24 -18.28 2.37
CA LEU A 75 0.34 -17.20 2.76
C LEU A 75 -0.92 -17.16 1.87
N LEU A 76 -0.78 -17.39 0.56
CA LEU A 76 -1.91 -17.55 -0.36
C LEU A 76 -2.84 -18.68 0.08
N LEU A 77 -2.26 -19.83 0.45
CA LEU A 77 -3.00 -20.98 0.93
C LEU A 77 -3.72 -20.69 2.25
N ALA A 78 -3.03 -20.07 3.22
CA ALA A 78 -3.61 -19.72 4.51
C ALA A 78 -4.78 -18.74 4.39
N LEU A 79 -4.70 -17.80 3.44
CA LEU A 79 -5.73 -16.77 3.22
C LEU A 79 -6.78 -17.18 2.16
N HIS A 80 -6.64 -18.36 1.54
CA HIS A 80 -7.53 -18.85 0.48
C HIS A 80 -7.64 -17.87 -0.71
N LEU A 81 -6.51 -17.32 -1.15
CA LEU A 81 -6.43 -16.30 -2.20
C LEU A 81 -5.92 -16.88 -3.53
N PRO A 82 -6.30 -16.29 -4.69
CA PRO A 82 -5.83 -16.74 -5.98
C PRO A 82 -4.34 -16.42 -6.19
N ALA A 83 -3.62 -17.30 -6.89
CA ALA A 83 -2.18 -17.15 -7.17
C ALA A 83 -1.82 -15.93 -8.05
N THR A 84 -2.81 -15.26 -8.64
CA THR A 84 -2.63 -14.11 -9.54
C THR A 84 -2.48 -12.77 -8.83
N ILE A 85 -2.79 -12.68 -7.54
CA ILE A 85 -2.72 -11.44 -6.75
C ILE A 85 -1.26 -10.98 -6.59
N SER A 86 -0.95 -9.68 -6.60
CA SER A 86 0.45 -9.25 -6.34
C SER A 86 0.87 -9.45 -4.87
N ASP A 87 2.17 -9.40 -4.58
CA ASP A 87 2.68 -9.47 -3.20
C ASP A 87 2.18 -8.31 -2.34
N ALA A 88 2.09 -7.09 -2.87
CA ALA A 88 1.50 -5.97 -2.12
C ALA A 88 0.02 -6.17 -1.83
N ALA A 89 -0.74 -6.71 -2.78
CA ALA A 89 -2.15 -7.02 -2.56
C ALA A 89 -2.31 -8.18 -1.56
N LEU A 90 -1.41 -9.18 -1.58
CA LEU A 90 -1.37 -10.26 -0.59
C LEU A 90 -1.02 -9.74 0.82
N ALA A 91 -0.03 -8.84 0.93
CA ALA A 91 0.33 -8.18 2.18
C ALA A 91 -0.84 -7.36 2.74
N PHE A 92 -1.58 -6.65 1.89
CA PHE A 92 -2.79 -5.93 2.29
C PHE A 92 -3.87 -6.88 2.81
N GLN A 93 -4.13 -8.01 2.16
CA GLN A 93 -5.10 -9.00 2.65
C GLN A 93 -4.68 -9.61 3.99
N ALA A 94 -3.38 -9.89 4.18
CA ALA A 94 -2.85 -10.32 5.46
C ALA A 94 -3.04 -9.25 6.54
N PHE A 95 -2.81 -7.98 6.19
CA PHE A 95 -3.05 -6.84 7.08
C PHE A 95 -4.52 -6.70 7.45
N LEU A 96 -5.48 -6.87 6.53
CA LEU A 96 -6.91 -6.84 6.87
C LEU A 96 -7.30 -7.93 7.87
N ARG A 97 -6.64 -9.08 7.83
CA ARG A 97 -6.95 -10.21 8.71
C ARG A 97 -6.30 -10.12 10.09
N LEU A 98 -5.09 -9.56 10.15
CA LEU A 98 -4.21 -9.61 11.33
C LEU A 98 -3.88 -8.23 11.90
N GLU A 99 -4.22 -7.16 11.18
CA GLU A 99 -3.86 -5.76 11.44
C GLU A 99 -2.37 -5.64 11.82
N LEU A 100 -2.05 -5.00 12.94
CA LEU A 100 -0.66 -4.80 13.39
C LEU A 100 0.09 -6.12 13.69
N GLN A 101 -0.61 -7.23 13.92
CA GLN A 101 0.07 -8.53 14.11
C GLN A 101 0.73 -9.02 12.82
N SER A 102 0.27 -8.54 11.66
CA SER A 102 0.89 -8.83 10.36
C SER A 102 2.38 -8.43 10.31
N LEU A 103 2.78 -7.37 11.03
CA LEU A 103 4.16 -6.85 11.03
C LEU A 103 5.19 -7.90 11.46
N THR A 104 4.81 -8.80 12.37
CA THR A 104 5.69 -9.85 12.89
C THR A 104 5.63 -11.14 12.09
N ARG A 105 4.69 -11.24 11.15
CA ARG A 105 4.40 -12.46 10.39
C ARG A 105 4.80 -12.31 8.93
N LEU A 106 4.83 -11.10 8.38
CA LEU A 106 5.29 -10.83 7.01
C LEU A 106 6.82 -10.88 6.92
N HIS A 107 7.35 -12.00 6.44
CA HIS A 107 8.74 -12.17 6.02
C HIS A 107 8.97 -11.76 4.56
N GLY A 108 10.04 -11.00 4.34
CA GLY A 108 10.47 -10.49 3.04
C GLY A 108 10.79 -9.00 3.10
N ASP A 109 10.86 -8.37 1.92
CA ASP A 109 11.18 -6.95 1.77
C ASP A 109 9.88 -6.17 1.53
N TRP A 110 9.43 -5.38 2.50
CA TRP A 110 8.19 -4.63 2.36
C TRP A 110 8.20 -3.30 3.11
N GLN A 111 7.36 -2.38 2.63
CA GLN A 111 7.13 -1.06 3.20
C GLN A 111 5.69 -0.64 2.88
N PHE A 112 5.02 0.03 3.80
CA PHE A 112 3.66 0.51 3.58
C PHE A 112 3.31 1.72 4.44
N ALA A 113 2.22 2.39 4.07
CA ALA A 113 1.47 3.31 4.91
C ALA A 113 0.00 2.92 4.87
N ALA A 114 -0.68 2.99 6.01
CA ALA A 114 -2.09 2.63 6.13
C ALA A 114 -2.85 3.68 6.93
N TRP A 115 -4.12 3.85 6.61
CA TRP A 115 -5.03 4.75 7.29
C TRP A 115 -6.39 4.10 7.44
N ASN A 116 -7.01 4.20 8.62
CA ASN A 116 -8.40 3.79 8.84
C ASN A 116 -9.27 5.02 9.09
N HIS A 117 -10.26 5.24 8.22
CA HIS A 117 -11.15 6.39 8.34
C HIS A 117 -12.13 6.31 9.52
N ARG A 118 -12.24 5.15 10.17
CA ARG A 118 -13.16 4.90 11.28
C ARG A 118 -12.56 5.11 12.66
N THR A 119 -11.23 5.15 12.78
CA THR A 119 -10.53 5.17 14.08
C THR A 119 -9.93 6.55 14.40
N ARG A 120 -10.64 7.63 14.07
CA ARG A 120 -10.23 8.99 14.44
C ARG A 120 -10.19 9.21 15.95
#